data_AF-A0A2S6U0B1-F1
#
_entry.id   AF-A0A2S6U0B1-F1
#
_cell.length_a   1.000
_cell.length_b   1.000
_cell.length_c   1.000
_cell.angle_alpha   90.00
_cell.angle_beta   90.00
_cell.angle_gamma   90.00
#
_symmetry.space_group_name_H-M   'P 1'
#
loop_
_entity.id
_entity.type
_entity.pdbx_description
1 polymer ?
#
loop_
_entity_poly.entity_id
_entity_poly.type
_entity_poly.pdbx_seq_one_letter_code
_entity_poly.pdbx_strand_id
1 'polypeptide(L)'
;MIYELRIYECFPGRLPSLLERFENVTLDLWKKHGIEQVGFWTPTVGRSNKELIYILKWESLADREQKWNAFTADPIWLDKRTASEADGPIVATIENSFLQPTQFSLSK
;
A
#
# COMPACT_ATOMS: atom_id res chain seq x y z
N MET A 1 -15.10 -1.30 -11.43
CA MET A 1 -14.11 -1.86 -10.50
C MET A 1 -12.77 -2.08 -11.19
N ILE A 2 -11.68 -1.68 -10.53
CA ILE A 2 -10.29 -1.84 -10.97
C ILE A 2 -9.43 -2.27 -9.78
N TYR A 3 -8.24 -2.81 -10.07
CA TYR A 3 -7.25 -3.15 -9.05
C TYR A 3 -6.01 -2.29 -9.20
N GLU A 4 -5.35 -1.95 -8.10
CA GLU A 4 -4.06 -1.24 -8.11
C GLU A 4 -3.00 -2.15 -7.49
N LEU A 5 -2.07 -2.63 -8.31
CA LEU A 5 -0.84 -3.28 -7.84
C LEU A 5 0.11 -2.19 -7.35
N ARG A 6 0.68 -2.37 -6.16
CA ARG A 6 1.69 -1.47 -5.59
C ARG A 6 2.89 -2.29 -5.12
N ILE A 7 4.08 -1.83 -5.50
CA ILE A 7 5.36 -2.43 -5.13
C ILE A 7 6.19 -1.36 -4.45
N TYR A 8 6.47 -1.56 -3.17
CA TYR A 8 7.29 -0.67 -2.35
C TYR A 8 8.64 -1.33 -2.11
N GLU A 9 9.69 -0.79 -2.71
CA GLU A 9 11.07 -1.23 -2.46
C GLU A 9 11.66 -0.41 -1.31
N CYS A 10 12.11 -1.08 -0.26
CA CYS A 10 12.66 -0.42 0.93
C CYS A 10 14.17 -0.20 0.82
N PHE A 11 14.67 0.78 1.59
CA PHE A 11 16.09 0.85 1.91
C PHE A 11 16.55 -0.42 2.66
N PRO A 12 17.84 -0.81 2.58
CA PRO A 12 18.36 -1.98 3.28
C PRO A 12 18.00 -1.96 4.77
N GLY A 13 17.47 -3.08 5.28
CA GLY A 13 17.08 -3.23 6.67
C GLY A 13 15.78 -2.53 7.10
N ARG A 14 15.09 -1.80 6.21
CA ARG A 14 13.89 -1.02 6.56
C ARG A 14 12.55 -1.74 6.34
N LEU A 15 12.54 -2.89 5.65
CA LEU A 15 11.31 -3.64 5.40
C LEU A 15 10.53 -3.97 6.68
N PRO A 16 11.15 -4.40 7.81
CA PRO A 16 10.42 -4.65 9.06
C PRO A 16 9.65 -3.43 9.56
N SER A 17 10.25 -2.22 9.51
CA SER A 17 9.57 -0.98 9.89
C SER A 17 8.40 -0.64 8.98
N LEU A 18 8.50 -0.97 7.68
CA LEU A 18 7.37 -0.83 6.76
C LEU A 18 6.22 -1.74 7.16
N LEU A 19 6.51 -3.03 7.41
CA LEU A 19 5.51 -4.02 7.79
C LEU A 19 4.81 -3.63 9.09
N GLU A 20 5.56 -3.19 10.10
CA GLU A 20 5.02 -2.71 11.37
C GLU A 20 4.09 -1.50 11.18
N ARG A 21 4.46 -0.55 10.31
CA ARG A 21 3.59 0.59 9.97
C ARG A 21 2.30 0.15 9.27
N PHE A 22 2.35 -0.91 8.46
CA PHE A 22 1.15 -1.45 7.84
C PHE A 22 0.23 -2.09 8.89
N GLU A 23 0.79 -2.98 9.69
CA GLU A 23 0.09 -3.75 10.71
C GLU A 23 -0.56 -2.87 11.78
N ASN A 24 0.16 -1.88 12.30
CA ASN A 24 -0.26 -1.10 13.48
C ASN A 24 -0.95 0.23 13.15
N VAL A 25 -0.91 0.69 11.89
CA VAL A 25 -1.39 2.03 11.53
C VAL A 25 -2.18 2.03 10.23
N THR A 26 -1.56 1.57 9.15
CA THR A 26 -2.08 1.83 7.80
C THR A 26 -3.41 1.13 7.55
N LEU A 27 -3.53 -0.12 7.96
CA LEU A 27 -4.74 -0.91 7.70
C LEU A 27 -5.98 -0.38 8.45
N ASP A 28 -5.81 0.09 9.69
CA ASP A 28 -6.90 0.70 10.45
C ASP A 28 -7.37 2.03 9.83
N LEU A 29 -6.41 2.84 9.35
CA LEU A 29 -6.74 4.07 8.63
C LEU A 29 -7.40 3.78 7.28
N TRP A 30 -6.93 2.78 6.54
CA TRP A 30 -7.58 2.36 5.30
C TRP A 30 -9.01 1.88 5.53
N LYS A 31 -9.27 1.13 6.60
CA LYS A 31 -10.62 0.75 6.99
C LYS A 31 -11.49 1.98 7.26
N LYS A 32 -10.97 3.00 7.96
CA LYS A 32 -11.66 4.28 8.18
C LYS A 32 -11.99 5.01 6.87
N HIS A 33 -11.10 4.96 5.88
CA HIS A 33 -11.24 5.64 4.58
C HIS A 33 -11.93 4.79 3.49
N GLY A 34 -12.36 3.56 3.82
CA GLY A 34 -13.02 2.67 2.86
C GLY A 34 -12.10 2.16 1.74
N ILE A 35 -10.80 2.03 2.03
CA ILE A 35 -9.80 1.45 1.12
C ILE A 35 -9.74 -0.06 1.35
N GLU A 36 -10.00 -0.83 0.30
CA GLU A 36 -10.07 -2.29 0.36
C GLU A 36 -8.77 -2.93 -0.13
N GLN A 37 -8.13 -3.73 0.74
CA GLN A 37 -7.01 -4.59 0.39
C GLN A 37 -7.48 -5.92 -0.20
N VAL A 38 -6.78 -6.42 -1.20
CA VAL A 38 -6.96 -7.79 -1.73
C VAL A 38 -5.96 -8.76 -1.12
N GLY A 39 -4.71 -8.31 -0.92
CA GLY A 39 -3.66 -9.12 -0.31
C GLY A 39 -2.32 -8.42 -0.29
N PHE A 40 -1.40 -8.99 0.49
CA PHE A 40 -0.06 -8.48 0.78
C PHE A 40 0.95 -9.63 0.74
N TRP A 41 2.14 -9.36 0.20
CA TRP A 41 3.22 -10.32 0.04
C TRP A 41 4.58 -9.67 0.20
N THR A 42 5.52 -10.41 0.77
CA THR A 42 6.96 -10.19 0.62
C THR A 42 7.52 -11.32 -0.25
N PRO A 43 8.37 -11.05 -1.24
CA PRO A 43 8.87 -12.07 -2.14
C PRO A 43 9.86 -13.02 -1.43
N THR A 44 9.59 -14.33 -1.51
CA THR A 44 10.55 -15.37 -1.10
C THR A 44 11.65 -15.57 -2.16
N VAL A 45 11.30 -15.40 -3.44
CA VAL A 45 12.20 -15.41 -4.59
C VAL A 45 11.71 -14.33 -5.57
N GLY A 46 12.60 -13.50 -6.09
CA GLY A 46 12.21 -12.42 -7.01
C GLY A 46 13.27 -11.35 -7.23
N ARG A 47 12.84 -10.17 -7.67
CA ARG A 47 13.69 -9.02 -8.01
C ARG A 47 14.50 -8.51 -6.81
N SER A 48 13.86 -8.45 -5.64
CA SER A 48 14.43 -7.94 -4.41
C SER A 48 13.74 -8.61 -3.23
N ASN A 49 14.45 -8.82 -2.12
CA ASN A 49 13.88 -9.28 -0.85
C ASN A 49 13.50 -8.11 0.09
N LYS A 50 13.53 -6.87 -0.41
CA LYS A 50 13.21 -5.65 0.33
C LYS A 50 11.86 -5.05 -0.09
N GLU A 51 11.03 -5.84 -0.76
CA GLU A 51 9.76 -5.40 -1.33
C GLU A 51 8.56 -5.76 -0.45
N LEU A 52 7.63 -4.82 -0.33
CA LEU A 52 6.24 -5.11 0.01
C LEU A 52 5.40 -4.96 -1.25
N ILE A 53 4.73 -6.04 -1.65
CA ILE A 53 3.86 -6.13 -2.82
C ILE A 53 2.44 -6.29 -2.34
N TYR A 54 1.51 -5.48 -2.85
CA TYR A 54 0.11 -5.60 -2.45
C TYR A 54 -0.83 -5.08 -3.53
N ILE A 55 -2.10 -5.51 -3.42
CA ILE A 55 -3.15 -5.13 -4.35
C ILE A 55 -4.29 -4.47 -3.59
N LEU A 56 -4.76 -3.33 -4.11
CA LEU A 56 -5.97 -2.65 -3.65
C LEU A 56 -7.09 -2.79 -4.66
N LYS A 57 -8.32 -2.74 -4.18
CA LYS A 57 -9.54 -2.78 -4.98
C LYS A 57 -10.22 -1.41 -4.94
N TRP A 58 -10.66 -0.94 -6.10
CA TRP A 58 -11.32 0.35 -6.27
C TRP A 58 -12.56 0.23 -7.14
N GLU A 59 -13.59 1.03 -6.88
CA GLU A 59 -14.77 1.06 -7.75
C GLU A 59 -14.46 1.67 -9.12
N SER A 60 -13.66 2.74 -9.12
CA SER A 60 -13.18 3.45 -10.31
C SER A 60 -11.90 4.24 -10.00
N LEU A 61 -11.29 4.86 -11.00
CA LEU A 61 -10.18 5.80 -10.78
C LEU A 61 -10.60 7.02 -9.94
N ALA A 62 -11.84 7.49 -10.09
CA ALA A 62 -12.36 8.61 -9.30
C ALA A 62 -12.55 8.21 -7.82
N ASP A 63 -13.09 7.01 -7.55
CA ASP A 63 -13.18 6.45 -6.19
C ASP A 63 -11.80 6.34 -5.54
N ARG A 64 -10.83 5.81 -6.31
CA ARG A 64 -9.43 5.74 -5.89
C ARG A 64 -8.88 7.11 -5.53
N GLU A 65 -9.03 8.11 -6.40
CA GLU A 65 -8.52 9.46 -6.15
C GLU A 65 -9.12 10.08 -4.90
N GLN A 66 -10.45 10.00 -4.74
CA GLN A 66 -11.15 10.54 -3.58
C GLN A 66 -10.66 9.90 -2.28
N LYS A 67 -10.67 8.57 -2.18
CA LYS A 67 -10.29 7.84 -0.96
C LYS A 67 -8.80 7.98 -0.65
N TRP A 68 -7.94 7.90 -1.67
CA TRP A 68 -6.50 8.01 -1.49
C TRP A 68 -6.09 9.42 -1.05
N ASN A 69 -6.70 10.46 -1.62
CA ASN A 69 -6.46 11.85 -1.20
C ASN A 69 -6.93 12.08 0.25
N ALA A 70 -8.10 11.55 0.63
CA ALA A 70 -8.58 11.62 2.00
C ALA A 70 -7.65 10.92 2.99
N PHE A 71 -7.16 9.71 2.64
CA PHE A 71 -6.19 8.97 3.47
C PHE A 71 -4.86 9.73 3.61
N THR A 72 -4.29 10.19 2.50
CA THR A 72 -2.99 10.88 2.52
C THR A 72 -3.02 12.23 3.23
N ALA A 73 -4.18 12.87 3.29
CA ALA A 73 -4.41 14.10 4.06
C ALA A 73 -4.81 13.85 5.52
N ASP A 74 -5.00 12.61 5.96
CA ASP A 74 -5.40 12.32 7.35
C ASP A 74 -4.30 12.75 8.33
N PRO A 75 -4.58 13.63 9.32
CA PRO A 75 -3.58 14.07 10.27
C PRO A 75 -2.92 12.93 11.07
N ILE A 76 -3.68 11.86 11.37
CA ILE A 76 -3.15 10.69 12.06
C ILE A 76 -2.15 9.95 11.16
N TRP A 77 -2.46 9.83 9.86
CA TRP A 77 -1.53 9.25 8.90
C TRP A 77 -0.24 10.07 8.81
N LEU A 78 -0.36 11.39 8.68
CA LEU A 78 0.79 12.29 8.59
C LEU A 78 1.70 12.18 9.82
N ASP A 79 1.13 12.25 11.02
CA ASP A 79 1.86 12.09 12.28
C ASP A 79 2.56 10.73 12.37
N LYS A 80 1.81 9.63 12.15
CA LYS A 80 2.37 8.28 12.26
C LYS A 80 3.40 7.96 11.19
N ARG A 81 3.23 8.49 9.98
CA ARG A 81 4.22 8.38 8.92
C ARG A 81 5.51 9.08 9.33
N THR A 82 5.44 10.32 9.79
CA THR A 82 6.61 11.07 10.28
C THR A 82 7.30 10.34 11.42
N ALA A 83 6.54 9.85 12.41
CA ALA A 83 7.09 9.09 13.53
C ALA A 83 7.79 7.80 13.06
N SER A 84 7.18 7.06 12.12
CA SER A 84 7.77 5.83 11.57
C SER A 84 9.06 6.07 10.79
N GLU A 85 9.24 7.27 10.23
CA GLU A 85 10.40 7.65 9.43
C GLU A 85 11.40 8.50 10.22
N ALA A 86 11.28 8.57 11.56
CA ALA A 86 12.15 9.35 12.43
C ALA A 86 13.62 8.90 12.36
N ASP A 87 13.86 7.60 12.21
CA ASP A 87 15.20 7.04 12.04
C ASP A 87 15.72 7.17 10.60
N GLY A 88 14.92 7.73 9.68
CA GLY A 88 15.23 7.91 8.27
C GLY A 88 14.16 7.32 7.34
N PRO A 89 14.27 7.55 6.02
CA PRO A 89 13.29 7.09 5.05
C PRO A 89 13.21 5.56 5.02
N ILE A 90 11.99 5.02 4.96
CA ILE A 90 11.73 3.58 4.89
C ILE A 90 11.72 3.11 3.43
N VAL A 91 10.90 3.76 2.60
CA VAL A 91 10.63 3.37 1.21
C VAL A 91 11.56 4.15 0.28
N ALA A 92 12.31 3.42 -0.56
CA ALA A 92 13.21 4.00 -1.55
C ALA A 92 12.47 4.33 -2.86
N THR A 93 11.65 3.40 -3.34
CA THR A 93 10.85 3.60 -4.56
C THR A 93 9.45 3.02 -4.40
N ILE A 94 8.50 3.61 -5.13
CA ILE A 94 7.12 3.16 -5.22
C ILE A 94 6.78 3.01 -6.69
N GLU A 95 6.33 1.82 -7.07
CA GLU A 95 5.76 1.54 -8.40
C GLU A 95 4.29 1.16 -8.23
N ASN A 96 3.43 1.59 -9.14
CA ASN A 96 2.03 1.18 -9.17
C ASN A 96 1.50 0.98 -10.59
N SER A 97 0.55 0.05 -10.72
CA SER A 97 -0.13 -0.27 -11.99
C SER A 97 -1.62 -0.47 -11.73
N PHE A 98 -2.47 0.10 -12.60
CA PHE A 98 -3.91 -0.13 -12.57
C PHE A 98 -4.28 -1.28 -13.50
N LEU A 99 -5.03 -2.24 -12.98
CA LEU A 99 -5.33 -3.51 -13.63
C LEU A 99 -6.85 -3.66 -13.77
N GLN A 100 -7.28 -3.99 -14.99
CA GLN A 100 -8.65 -4.39 -15.26
C GLN A 100 -8.74 -5.93 -15.15
N PRO A 101 -9.66 -6.49 -14.34
CA PRO A 101 -9.84 -7.93 -14.31
C PRO A 101 -10.35 -8.46 -15.65
N THR A 102 -9.81 -9.60 -16.09
CA THR A 102 -10.33 -10.31 -17.26
C THR A 102 -11.66 -11.01 -16.92
N GLN A 103 -12.40 -11.45 -17.95
CA GLN A 103 -13.70 -12.10 -17.75
C GLN A 103 -13.65 -13.41 -16.96
N PHE A 104 -12.51 -14.10 -16.98
CA PHE A 104 -12.26 -15.35 -16.28
C PHE A 104 -11.53 -15.16 -14.95
N SER A 105 -11.27 -13.91 -14.52
CA SER A 105 -10.72 -13.66 -13.19
C SER A 105 -11.72 -14.08 -12.11
N LEU A 106 -11.25 -14.83 -11.11
CA LEU A 106 -12.05 -15.15 -9.92
C LEU A 106 -12.28 -13.92 -9.04
N SER A 107 -11.31 -13.00 -9.04
CA SER A 107 -11.44 -11.70 -8.40
C SER A 107 -12.25 -10.78 -9.32
N LYS A 108 -13.53 -10.60 -8.99
CA LYS A 108 -14.46 -9.63 -9.60
C LYS A 108 -15.12 -8.76 -8.55
#